data_AF-A0A7K2HT76-F1
#
_entry.id   AF-A0A7K2HT76-F1
#
_cell.length_a   1.000
_cell.length_b   1.000
_cell.length_c   1.000
_cell.angle_alpha   90.00
_cell.angle_beta   90.00
_cell.angle_gamma   90.00
#
_symmetry.space_group_name_H-M   'P 1'
#
loop_
_entity.id
_entity.type
_entity.pdbx_description
1 polymer ?
#
loop_
_entity_poly.entity_id
_entity_poly.type
_entity_poly.pdbx_seq_one_letter_code
_entity_poly.pdbx_strand_id
1 'polypeptide(L)'
;MRINKFGARAAALVIGGTSLAWMIGLAGGATAGAATTCAAADGHQIQRIVGNGGCGAKAGPGSRAQSEDSSDSGTAVAVADKGGNANARNLQPGSSALAGATTGGTSYSVTTGPKAFSLAQARAGGTTIAIGGWGGQAIAGAGGAVCQGGFATAYDSTTGKACLHSGSVDLRN
;
A
#
# COMPACT_ATOMS: atom_id res chain seq x y z
N MET A 1 6.48 46.00 -14.66
CA MET A 1 5.27 45.35 -14.11
C MET A 1 5.69 44.00 -13.53
N ARG A 2 5.22 43.67 -12.33
CA ARG A 2 5.81 42.70 -11.38
C ARG A 2 5.71 41.23 -11.84
N ILE A 3 6.82 40.50 -11.71
CA ILE A 3 6.92 39.03 -11.72
C ILE A 3 6.56 38.55 -10.31
N ASN A 4 5.50 37.75 -10.14
CA ASN A 4 5.23 37.00 -8.90
C ASN A 4 4.75 35.59 -9.25
N LYS A 5 5.67 34.63 -9.33
CA LYS A 5 6.02 33.62 -8.29
C LYS A 5 5.06 32.43 -8.24
N PHE A 6 5.40 31.40 -9.03
CA PHE A 6 5.09 30.01 -8.72
C PHE A 6 5.64 29.68 -7.33
N GLY A 7 4.76 29.31 -6.41
CA GLY A 7 5.12 28.86 -5.07
C GLY A 7 4.68 27.42 -4.87
N ALA A 8 5.46 26.48 -5.39
CA ALA A 8 5.40 25.08 -5.01
C ALA A 8 5.61 24.98 -3.49
N ARG A 9 4.55 24.64 -2.75
CA ARG A 9 4.65 24.41 -1.31
C ARG A 9 5.13 22.98 -1.06
N ALA A 10 6.44 22.90 -0.88
CA ALA A 10 7.24 21.91 -0.17
C ALA A 10 6.47 20.68 0.34
N ALA A 11 6.63 19.57 -0.38
CA ALA A 11 6.48 18.25 0.19
C ALA A 11 7.51 18.09 1.32
N ALA A 12 7.02 17.94 2.55
CA ALA A 12 7.84 17.53 3.68
C ALA A 12 8.32 16.10 3.41
N LEU A 13 9.55 15.99 2.90
CA LEU A 13 10.33 14.77 2.84
C LEU A 13 10.65 14.34 4.28
N VAL A 14 9.77 13.55 4.89
CA VAL A 14 10.14 12.73 6.04
C VAL A 14 10.93 11.54 5.48
N ILE A 15 12.24 11.77 5.38
CA ILE A 15 13.25 10.76 5.07
C ILE A 15 13.31 9.83 6.27
N GLY A 16 12.61 8.70 6.17
CA GLY A 16 12.58 7.65 7.16
C GLY A 16 12.13 6.33 6.56
N GLY A 17 13.01 5.68 5.80
CA GLY A 17 12.90 4.25 5.46
C GLY A 17 12.44 3.92 4.04
N THR A 18 13.35 4.10 3.07
CA THR A 18 13.53 3.31 1.83
C THR A 18 12.30 2.99 0.94
N SER A 19 12.15 3.86 -0.07
CA SER A 19 11.79 3.62 -1.49
C SER A 19 10.39 3.11 -1.86
N LEU A 20 9.43 4.04 -2.00
CA LEU A 20 8.26 3.89 -2.90
C LEU A 20 7.91 5.18 -3.68
N ALA A 21 8.79 6.20 -3.70
CA ALA A 21 8.50 7.48 -4.34
C ALA A 21 8.14 7.36 -5.84
N TRP A 22 8.62 6.31 -6.52
CA TRP A 22 8.36 6.07 -7.94
C TRP A 22 6.96 5.54 -8.26
N MET A 23 6.24 4.95 -7.29
CA MET A 23 4.92 4.37 -7.52
C MET A 23 3.78 5.40 -7.49
N ILE A 24 4.08 6.63 -7.04
CA ILE A 24 3.11 7.73 -6.98
C ILE A 24 2.73 8.20 -8.40
N GLY A 25 3.64 8.07 -9.38
CA GLY A 25 3.41 8.52 -10.76
C GLY A 25 2.38 7.69 -11.56
N LEU A 26 1.97 6.53 -11.05
CA LEU A 26 0.97 5.67 -11.69
C LEU A 26 -0.45 5.87 -11.11
N ALA A 27 -0.58 6.55 -9.98
CA ALA A 27 -1.86 6.85 -9.36
C ALA A 27 -2.38 8.18 -9.90
N GLY A 28 -3.22 8.13 -10.93
CA GLY A 28 -3.94 9.32 -11.40
C GLY A 28 -4.69 9.98 -10.24
N GLY A 29 -4.36 11.25 -9.96
CA GLY A 29 -5.08 12.12 -9.03
C GLY A 29 -5.27 11.56 -7.62
N ALA A 30 -4.22 11.56 -6.79
CA ALA A 30 -4.40 11.44 -5.35
C ALA A 30 -4.81 12.80 -4.77
N THR A 31 -5.98 12.89 -4.14
CA THR A 31 -6.37 14.05 -3.34
C THR A 31 -5.57 14.04 -2.04
N ALA A 32 -4.81 15.10 -1.77
CA ALA A 32 -3.97 15.20 -0.57
C ALA A 32 -4.82 15.42 0.69
N GLY A 33 -5.28 14.32 1.29
CA GLY A 33 -5.84 14.26 2.65
C GLY A 33 -4.76 14.19 3.73
N ALA A 34 -5.12 14.41 4.99
CA ALA A 34 -4.19 14.27 6.11
C ALA A 34 -3.88 12.77 6.34
N ALA A 35 -2.76 12.29 5.82
CA ALA A 35 -2.44 10.87 5.85
C ALA A 35 -2.40 10.29 7.27
N THR A 36 -3.20 9.24 7.48
CA THR A 36 -3.27 8.47 8.72
C THR A 36 -2.21 7.38 8.68
N THR A 37 -1.13 7.59 9.42
CA THR A 37 0.06 6.73 9.44
C THR A 37 0.18 5.94 10.74
N CYS A 38 0.59 4.68 10.59
CA CYS A 38 0.86 3.74 11.67
C CYS A 38 2.18 3.05 11.35
N ALA A 39 3.10 3.08 12.30
CA ALA A 39 4.38 2.38 12.18
C ALA A 39 4.66 1.63 13.48
N ALA A 40 5.05 0.37 13.34
CA ALA A 40 5.44 -0.49 14.45
C ALA A 40 6.76 -1.20 14.10
N ALA A 41 7.58 -1.43 15.13
CA ALA A 41 8.78 -2.24 15.05
C ALA A 41 8.90 -3.10 16.32
N ASP A 42 9.67 -4.18 16.25
CA ASP A 42 10.24 -4.86 17.42
C ASP A 42 9.28 -5.18 18.58
N GLY A 43 8.16 -5.85 18.28
CA GLY A 43 7.19 -6.31 19.28
C GLY A 43 6.04 -5.34 19.56
N HIS A 44 5.98 -4.20 18.87
CA HIS A 44 4.93 -3.20 19.07
C HIS A 44 3.74 -3.34 18.12
N GLN A 45 2.63 -2.73 18.53
CA GLN A 45 1.41 -2.60 17.74
C GLN A 45 0.86 -1.18 17.90
N ILE A 46 0.41 -0.60 16.79
CA ILE A 46 -0.33 0.66 16.77
C ILE A 46 -1.51 0.55 15.81
N GLN A 47 -2.63 1.13 16.20
CA GLN A 47 -3.82 1.26 15.37
C GLN A 47 -4.35 2.67 15.55
N ARG A 48 -4.85 3.26 14.46
CA ARG A 48 -5.44 4.60 14.50
C ARG A 48 -6.59 4.65 13.51
N ILE A 49 -7.66 5.30 13.92
CA ILE A 49 -8.81 5.64 13.07
C ILE A 49 -8.94 7.16 13.11
N VAL A 50 -8.97 7.80 11.95
CA VAL A 50 -9.15 9.26 11.82
C VAL A 50 -10.27 9.49 10.81
N GLY A 51 -11.37 10.07 11.27
CA GLY A 51 -12.57 10.22 10.43
C GLY A 51 -13.07 8.85 9.95
N ASN A 52 -13.11 8.68 8.63
CA ASN A 52 -13.58 7.46 7.98
C ASN A 52 -12.42 6.55 7.52
N GLY A 53 -11.17 6.97 7.74
CA GLY A 53 -9.97 6.24 7.37
C GLY A 53 -9.30 5.56 8.57
N GLY A 54 -8.52 4.52 8.29
CA GLY A 54 -7.85 3.74 9.34
C GLY A 54 -6.50 3.18 8.94
N CYS A 55 -5.59 3.10 9.91
CA CYS A 55 -4.33 2.40 9.80
C CYS A 55 -4.10 1.41 10.93
N GLY A 56 -3.37 0.34 10.67
CA GLY A 56 -2.93 -0.63 11.66
C GLY A 56 -1.56 -1.19 11.32
N ALA A 57 -0.61 -1.08 12.24
CA ALA A 57 0.71 -1.66 12.10
C ALA A 57 1.02 -2.56 13.30
N LYS A 58 1.45 -3.79 13.05
CA LYS A 58 1.95 -4.71 14.07
C LYS A 58 3.29 -5.29 13.61
N ALA A 59 4.30 -5.21 14.46
CA ALA A 59 5.61 -5.78 14.20
C ALA A 59 6.02 -6.68 15.37
N GLY A 60 6.36 -7.93 15.13
CA GLY A 60 7.01 -8.81 16.10
C GLY A 60 8.52 -8.55 16.19
N PRO A 61 9.26 -9.39 16.94
CA PRO A 61 10.70 -9.22 17.14
C PRO A 61 11.50 -9.16 15.83
N GLY A 62 12.35 -8.14 15.68
CA GLY A 62 13.19 -7.93 14.50
C GLY A 62 12.42 -7.48 13.25
N SER A 63 11.11 -7.25 13.37
CA SER A 63 10.25 -6.91 12.23
C SER A 63 9.92 -5.43 12.18
N ARG A 64 9.44 -4.98 11.01
CA ARG A 64 8.89 -3.64 10.80
C ARG A 64 7.58 -3.72 10.04
N ALA A 65 6.60 -2.94 10.48
CA ALA A 65 5.32 -2.79 9.81
C ALA A 65 4.99 -1.31 9.65
N GLN A 66 4.63 -0.91 8.45
CA GLN A 66 4.21 0.45 8.14
C GLN A 66 2.91 0.40 7.34
N SER A 67 1.92 1.13 7.80
CA SER A 67 0.65 1.30 7.10
C SER A 67 0.25 2.77 7.03
N GLU A 68 -0.25 3.20 5.89
CA GLU A 68 -0.65 4.59 5.64
C GLU A 68 -1.96 4.61 4.84
N ASP A 69 -2.95 5.34 5.33
CA ASP A 69 -4.14 5.71 4.55
C ASP A 69 -4.11 7.21 4.28
N SER A 70 -3.98 7.60 3.01
CA SER A 70 -4.01 9.01 2.57
C SER A 70 -5.33 9.41 1.91
N SER A 71 -6.34 8.53 1.98
CA SER A 71 -7.63 8.73 1.32
C SER A 71 -8.75 9.26 2.22
N ASP A 72 -8.47 9.42 3.51
CA ASP A 72 -9.41 9.79 4.58
C ASP A 72 -10.67 8.89 4.70
N SER A 73 -10.72 7.78 3.96
CA SER A 73 -11.90 6.91 3.84
C SER A 73 -11.57 5.51 3.34
N GLY A 74 -10.40 4.98 3.71
CA GLY A 74 -10.01 3.62 3.40
C GLY A 74 -9.32 2.93 4.57
N THR A 75 -8.58 1.87 4.28
CA THR A 75 -7.91 1.09 5.33
C THR A 75 -6.56 0.59 4.86
N ALA A 76 -5.53 0.81 5.68
CA ALA A 76 -4.21 0.24 5.47
C ALA A 76 -3.78 -0.57 6.68
N VAL A 77 -3.44 -1.84 6.49
CA VAL A 77 -2.98 -2.72 7.57
C VAL A 77 -1.67 -3.41 7.17
N ALA A 78 -0.66 -3.29 8.02
CA ALA A 78 0.62 -3.97 7.86
C ALA A 78 0.92 -4.83 9.10
N VAL A 79 1.24 -6.10 8.89
CA VAL A 79 1.61 -7.03 9.96
C VAL A 79 2.91 -7.74 9.57
N ALA A 80 3.90 -7.67 10.44
CA ALA A 80 5.14 -8.41 10.30
C ALA A 80 5.50 -9.11 11.61
N ASP A 81 6.01 -10.34 11.59
CA ASP A 81 6.22 -11.12 12.83
C ASP A 81 7.71 -11.40 13.14
N LYS A 82 8.39 -12.25 12.37
CA LYS A 82 9.75 -12.75 12.68
C LYS A 82 10.79 -12.19 11.71
N GLY A 83 11.36 -11.02 11.96
CA GLY A 83 12.32 -10.40 11.04
C GLY A 83 11.74 -9.86 9.73
N GLY A 84 10.41 -9.79 9.59
CA GLY A 84 9.74 -9.42 8.34
C GLY A 84 9.55 -7.92 8.16
N ASN A 85 9.26 -7.50 6.93
CA ASN A 85 8.91 -6.12 6.60
C ASN A 85 7.57 -6.06 5.85
N ALA A 86 6.59 -5.34 6.40
CA ALA A 86 5.27 -5.18 5.78
C ALA A 86 4.97 -3.70 5.53
N ASN A 87 4.59 -3.37 4.29
CA ASN A 87 4.23 -2.02 3.88
C ASN A 87 2.85 -2.00 3.21
N ALA A 88 1.89 -1.31 3.82
CA ALA A 88 0.54 -1.13 3.26
C ALA A 88 0.26 0.36 3.02
N ARG A 89 -0.14 0.73 1.80
CA ARG A 89 -0.50 2.10 1.45
C ARG A 89 -1.86 2.14 0.77
N ASN A 90 -2.81 2.80 1.39
CA ASN A 90 -4.09 3.07 0.79
C ASN A 90 -4.13 4.51 0.29
N LEU A 91 -4.14 4.71 -1.03
CA LEU A 91 -4.08 6.06 -1.62
C LEU A 91 -5.44 6.60 -2.07
N GLN A 92 -6.48 5.77 -2.03
CA GLN A 92 -7.78 6.08 -2.63
C GLN A 92 -8.97 5.65 -1.76
N PRO A 93 -10.10 6.37 -1.84
CA PRO A 93 -11.23 6.18 -0.95
C PRO A 93 -11.94 4.85 -1.21
N GLY A 94 -12.58 4.30 -0.17
CA GLY A 94 -13.32 3.04 -0.25
C GLY A 94 -12.44 1.83 -0.61
N SER A 95 -11.14 1.93 -0.40
CA SER A 95 -10.15 0.92 -0.79
C SER A 95 -9.44 0.35 0.43
N SER A 96 -8.80 -0.81 0.25
CA SER A 96 -8.08 -1.48 1.34
C SER A 96 -6.74 -2.05 0.87
N ALA A 97 -5.69 -1.74 1.63
CA ALA A 97 -4.35 -2.27 1.44
C ALA A 97 -3.94 -3.12 2.65
N LEU A 98 -3.58 -4.38 2.43
CA LEU A 98 -3.16 -5.31 3.47
C LEU A 98 -1.80 -5.93 3.15
N ALA A 99 -0.83 -5.72 4.03
CA ALA A 99 0.52 -6.28 3.92
C ALA A 99 0.83 -7.22 5.08
N GLY A 100 1.36 -8.39 4.78
CA GLY A 100 1.75 -9.42 5.75
C GLY A 100 3.16 -9.94 5.49
N ALA A 101 4.02 -10.00 6.51
CA ALA A 101 5.36 -10.55 6.38
C ALA A 101 5.73 -11.46 7.56
N THR A 102 5.74 -12.77 7.31
CA THR A 102 5.83 -13.76 8.38
C THR A 102 7.24 -13.96 8.91
N THR A 103 8.22 -14.33 8.06
CA THR A 103 9.58 -14.71 8.51
C THR A 103 10.67 -14.16 7.59
N GLY A 104 11.23 -12.98 7.88
CA GLY A 104 12.29 -12.41 7.03
C GLY A 104 11.84 -11.98 5.63
N GLY A 105 10.54 -12.07 5.31
CA GLY A 105 9.97 -11.68 4.02
C GLY A 105 9.63 -10.19 3.96
N THR A 106 9.42 -9.68 2.75
CA THR A 106 9.03 -8.29 2.50
C THR A 106 7.73 -8.22 1.69
N SER A 107 6.71 -7.52 2.18
CA SER A 107 5.42 -7.36 1.50
C SER A 107 5.11 -5.89 1.23
N TYR A 108 4.60 -5.63 0.02
CA TYR A 108 4.15 -4.31 -0.42
C TYR A 108 2.73 -4.41 -0.95
N SER A 109 1.79 -3.76 -0.27
CA SER A 109 0.40 -3.67 -0.69
C SER A 109 0.04 -2.22 -0.93
N VAL A 110 -0.36 -1.88 -2.15
CA VAL A 110 -0.73 -0.50 -2.52
C VAL A 110 -2.09 -0.51 -3.19
N THR A 111 -2.94 0.48 -2.89
CA THR A 111 -4.11 0.79 -3.71
C THR A 111 -3.90 2.14 -4.41
N THR A 112 -4.25 2.21 -5.69
CA THR A 112 -4.05 3.39 -6.55
C THR A 112 -5.33 3.89 -7.22
N GLY A 113 -6.46 3.18 -7.08
CA GLY A 113 -7.79 3.61 -7.50
C GLY A 113 -8.84 3.35 -6.41
N PRO A 114 -9.99 4.05 -6.41
CA PRO A 114 -11.05 3.81 -5.44
C PRO A 114 -11.73 2.46 -5.65
N LYS A 115 -12.31 1.95 -4.56
CA LYS A 115 -12.86 0.58 -4.45
C LYS A 115 -11.85 -0.50 -4.86
N ALA A 116 -10.57 -0.24 -4.65
CA ALA A 116 -9.52 -1.22 -4.89
C ALA A 116 -9.29 -2.10 -3.66
N PHE A 117 -8.85 -3.32 -3.91
CA PHE A 117 -8.36 -4.23 -2.88
C PHE A 117 -6.96 -4.70 -3.23
N SER A 118 -6.06 -4.61 -2.26
CA SER A 118 -4.68 -5.07 -2.40
C SER A 118 -4.28 -5.88 -1.18
N LEU A 119 -3.75 -7.07 -1.40
CA LEU A 119 -3.22 -7.95 -0.36
C LEU A 119 -1.88 -8.54 -0.79
N ALA A 120 -0.82 -8.26 -0.03
CA ALA A 120 0.51 -8.83 -0.25
C ALA A 120 0.96 -9.58 1.01
N GLN A 121 1.23 -10.87 0.90
CA GLN A 121 1.67 -11.71 2.01
C GLN A 121 2.99 -12.42 1.69
N ALA A 122 4.09 -11.89 2.24
CA ALA A 122 5.42 -12.41 2.08
C ALA A 122 5.69 -13.64 2.96
N ARG A 123 6.30 -14.65 2.33
CA ARG A 123 6.81 -15.87 2.94
C ARG A 123 8.30 -15.75 3.27
N ALA A 124 8.87 -16.83 3.80
CA ALA A 124 10.23 -16.81 4.33
C ALA A 124 11.27 -16.32 3.31
N GLY A 125 11.92 -15.19 3.61
CA GLY A 125 12.90 -14.56 2.70
C GLY A 125 12.35 -14.06 1.35
N GLY A 126 11.02 -14.08 1.18
CA GLY A 126 10.34 -13.77 -0.06
C GLY A 126 9.89 -12.32 -0.17
N THR A 127 9.65 -11.88 -1.41
CA THR A 127 9.04 -10.58 -1.69
C THR A 127 7.68 -10.77 -2.34
N THR A 128 6.67 -10.08 -1.82
CA THR A 128 5.34 -10.01 -2.43
C THR A 128 4.94 -8.56 -2.69
N ILE A 129 4.30 -8.35 -3.83
CA ILE A 129 3.81 -7.05 -4.26
C ILE A 129 2.36 -7.23 -4.70
N ALA A 130 1.47 -6.37 -4.25
CA ALA A 130 0.11 -6.27 -4.74
C ALA A 130 -0.26 -4.80 -4.93
N ILE A 131 -0.87 -4.50 -6.08
CA ILE A 131 -1.29 -3.16 -6.48
C ILE A 131 -2.72 -3.26 -7.01
N GLY A 132 -3.68 -2.73 -6.26
CA GLY A 132 -5.08 -2.65 -6.70
C GLY A 132 -5.37 -1.24 -7.24
N GLY A 133 -5.80 -1.14 -8.49
CA GLY A 133 -6.34 0.09 -9.08
C GLY A 133 -7.87 0.12 -9.05
N TRP A 134 -8.46 1.01 -9.83
CA TRP A 134 -9.91 1.26 -9.86
C TRP A 134 -10.75 -0.02 -9.93
N GLY A 135 -11.52 -0.33 -8.89
CA GLY A 135 -12.34 -1.55 -8.82
C GLY A 135 -11.57 -2.86 -8.98
N GLY A 136 -10.24 -2.82 -8.84
CA GLY A 136 -9.34 -3.94 -9.05
C GLY A 136 -8.96 -4.61 -7.74
N GLN A 137 -8.78 -5.92 -7.81
CA GLN A 137 -8.38 -6.76 -6.70
C GLN A 137 -7.05 -7.44 -7.04
N ALA A 138 -6.00 -7.13 -6.28
CA ALA A 138 -4.69 -7.75 -6.38
C ALA A 138 -4.37 -8.53 -5.10
N ILE A 139 -4.02 -9.81 -5.24
CA ILE A 139 -3.67 -10.69 -4.12
C ILE A 139 -2.38 -11.42 -4.47
N ALA A 140 -1.35 -11.30 -3.65
CA ALA A 140 -0.12 -12.11 -3.71
C ALA A 140 0.10 -12.78 -2.35
N GLY A 141 0.25 -14.10 -2.32
CA GLY A 141 0.48 -14.85 -1.08
C GLY A 141 0.68 -16.34 -1.29
N ALA A 142 0.40 -17.15 -0.26
CA ALA A 142 0.67 -18.60 -0.29
C ALA A 142 0.03 -19.36 -1.47
N GLY A 143 -1.14 -18.91 -1.94
CA GLY A 143 -1.82 -19.48 -3.12
C GLY A 143 -1.26 -19.02 -4.48
N GLY A 144 -0.34 -18.07 -4.50
CA GLY A 144 0.17 -17.42 -5.71
C GLY A 144 -0.32 -15.98 -5.87
N ALA A 145 -0.34 -15.51 -7.13
CA ALA A 145 -0.79 -14.17 -7.52
C ALA A 145 -2.16 -14.25 -8.23
N VAL A 146 -3.14 -13.50 -7.75
CA VAL A 146 -4.51 -13.43 -8.30
C VAL A 146 -4.89 -11.97 -8.52
N CYS A 147 -5.39 -11.68 -9.73
CA CYS A 147 -5.83 -10.36 -10.13
C CYS A 147 -7.24 -10.46 -10.71
N GLN A 148 -8.17 -9.62 -10.26
CA GLN A 148 -9.58 -9.64 -10.68
C GLN A 148 -10.13 -8.20 -10.78
N GLY A 149 -11.27 -8.04 -11.48
CA GLY A 149 -12.00 -6.77 -11.54
C GLY A 149 -11.35 -5.75 -12.47
N GLY A 150 -11.09 -4.54 -11.98
CA GLY A 150 -10.41 -3.50 -12.73
C GLY A 150 -8.89 -3.68 -12.81
N PHE A 151 -8.13 -2.57 -12.79
CA PHE A 151 -6.67 -2.63 -12.85
C PHE A 151 -6.12 -3.32 -11.59
N ALA A 152 -5.32 -4.36 -11.73
CA ALA A 152 -4.70 -5.07 -10.63
C ALA A 152 -3.38 -5.72 -11.06
N THR A 153 -2.36 -5.64 -10.22
CA THR A 153 -1.06 -6.29 -10.46
C THR A 153 -0.61 -6.97 -9.17
N ALA A 154 -0.19 -8.23 -9.24
CA ALA A 154 0.38 -8.91 -8.09
C ALA A 154 1.58 -9.78 -8.49
N TYR A 155 2.54 -9.93 -7.59
CA TYR A 155 3.76 -10.71 -7.79
C TYR A 155 4.18 -11.36 -6.48
N ASP A 156 4.63 -12.60 -6.56
CA ASP A 156 5.20 -13.33 -5.43
C ASP A 156 6.48 -14.07 -5.86
N SER A 157 7.62 -13.61 -5.34
CA SER A 157 8.93 -14.19 -5.67
C SER A 157 9.11 -15.63 -5.18
N THR A 158 8.33 -16.06 -4.18
CA THR A 158 8.44 -17.40 -3.59
C THR A 158 7.57 -18.44 -4.28
N THR A 159 6.60 -18.03 -5.11
CA THR A 159 5.99 -18.94 -6.10
C THR A 159 6.48 -18.70 -7.52
N GLY A 160 7.12 -17.55 -7.79
CA GLY A 160 7.45 -17.10 -9.15
C GLY A 160 6.20 -16.69 -9.95
N LYS A 161 5.03 -16.58 -9.31
CA LYS A 161 3.78 -16.22 -9.99
C LYS A 161 3.61 -14.71 -10.00
N ALA A 162 3.15 -14.21 -11.14
CA ALA A 162 2.70 -12.85 -11.31
C ALA A 162 1.31 -12.86 -11.96
N CYS A 163 0.52 -11.84 -11.67
CA CYS A 163 -0.70 -11.54 -12.38
C CYS A 163 -0.75 -10.06 -12.74
N LEU A 164 -1.36 -9.78 -13.89
CA LEU A 164 -1.67 -8.44 -14.35
C LEU A 164 -3.07 -8.49 -14.95
N HIS A 165 -3.92 -7.59 -14.48
CA HIS A 165 -5.24 -7.36 -15.02
C HIS A 165 -5.34 -5.88 -15.31
N SER A 166 -5.52 -5.51 -16.58
CA SER A 166 -5.56 -4.09 -16.95
C SER A 166 -6.95 -3.47 -16.73
N GLY A 167 -7.98 -4.29 -16.53
CA GLY A 167 -9.38 -3.85 -16.55
C GLY A 167 -9.80 -3.23 -17.90
N SER A 168 -11.02 -2.74 -17.95
CA SER A 168 -11.52 -1.84 -19.00
C SER A 168 -11.89 -0.51 -18.35
N VAL A 169 -11.24 0.58 -18.75
CA VAL A 169 -11.63 1.93 -18.32
C VAL A 169 -12.75 2.39 -19.26
N ASP A 170 -13.99 2.39 -18.77
CA ASP A 170 -15.11 3.02 -19.49
C ASP A 170 -15.09 4.52 -19.20
N LEU A 171 -14.72 5.32 -20.21
CA LEU A 171 -14.63 6.79 -20.13
C LEU A 171 -15.98 7.47 -20.45
N ARG A 172 -17.10 6.76 -20.34
CA ARG A 172 -18.43 7.36 -20.57
C ARG A 172 -18.83 8.25 -19.39
N ASN A 173 -18.77 9.55 -19.67
CA ASN A 173 -19.16 10.70 -18.86
C ASN A 173 -20.68 10.77 -18.63
#